data_AF-A0A845PT81-F1
#
_entry.id   AF-A0A845PT81-F1
#
_cell.length_a   1.000
_cell.length_b   1.000
_cell.length_c   1.000
_cell.angle_alpha   90.00
_cell.angle_beta   90.00
_cell.angle_gamma   90.00
#
_symmetry.space_group_name_H-M   'P 1'
#
loop_
_entity.id
_entity.type
_entity.pdbx_description
1 polymer ?
#
loop_
_entity_poly.entity_id
_entity_poly.type
_entity_poly.pdbx_seq_one_letter_code
_entity_poly.pdbx_strand_id
1 'polypeptide(L)'
;MMKIIAQIISFFVFIAGLSTSRAQIQNNFHSENKYPKKEDRMNNYFSARMAILKESLGLSEEQKAPFSQIYSDYEESQMFVIREYKEKFGRKDLSQEETRERIYRGFDVSQKLLNNKRTYADRFLKVLTPKQLEKMFEMEKRMGKKIMRKK
;
A
#
# COMPACT_ATOMS: atom_id res chain seq x y z
N MET A 1 51.18 57.97 -30.87
CA MET A 1 50.86 57.45 -32.22
C MET A 1 50.10 56.14 -32.05
N MET A 2 48.95 55.83 -32.64
CA MET A 2 48.00 56.58 -33.46
C MET A 2 46.71 55.73 -33.47
N LYS A 3 45.55 56.37 -33.26
CA LYS A 3 44.22 55.75 -33.42
C LYS A 3 44.02 55.42 -34.90
N ILE A 4 43.51 54.23 -35.22
CA ILE A 4 43.09 53.89 -36.59
C ILE A 4 41.59 53.61 -36.60
N ILE A 5 40.87 54.65 -37.03
CA ILE A 5 39.80 54.72 -38.04
C ILE A 5 38.58 53.78 -37.89
N ALA A 6 37.43 54.47 -37.91
CA ALA A 6 36.07 53.97 -37.83
C ALA A 6 35.45 53.62 -39.21
N GLN A 7 34.21 53.13 -39.13
CA GLN A 7 33.13 53.08 -40.14
C GLN A 7 32.99 51.77 -40.94
N ILE A 8 32.05 50.91 -40.53
CA ILE A 8 30.63 50.81 -40.95
C ILE A 8 30.49 50.15 -42.33
N ILE A 9 30.06 48.89 -42.33
CA ILE A 9 29.15 48.37 -43.35
C ILE A 9 28.06 47.57 -42.62
N SER A 10 26.85 48.12 -42.69
CA SER A 10 25.60 47.47 -42.33
C SER A 10 25.36 46.26 -43.22
N PHE A 11 25.13 45.08 -42.66
CA PHE A 11 24.43 44.02 -43.38
C PHE A 11 23.66 43.10 -42.43
N PHE A 12 22.33 43.23 -42.54
CA PHE A 12 21.30 42.23 -42.28
C PHE A 12 21.20 41.59 -40.89
N VAL A 13 20.26 42.16 -40.13
CA VAL A 13 19.31 41.39 -39.30
C VAL A 13 18.78 40.20 -40.11
N PHE A 14 19.12 38.98 -39.70
CA PHE A 14 18.22 37.84 -39.82
C PHE A 14 18.09 37.18 -38.45
N ILE A 15 17.01 37.54 -37.77
CA ILE A 15 16.49 36.83 -36.61
C ILE A 15 16.00 35.47 -37.10
N ALA A 16 16.63 34.39 -36.64
CA ALA A 16 15.98 33.09 -36.49
C ALA A 16 16.64 32.33 -35.34
N GLY A 17 16.64 32.96 -34.16
CA GLY A 17 16.79 32.24 -32.91
C GLY A 17 15.46 31.61 -32.53
N LEU A 18 15.51 30.33 -32.12
CA LEU A 18 14.50 29.58 -31.38
C LEU A 18 13.28 29.05 -32.17
N SER A 19 13.43 27.86 -32.74
CA SER A 19 12.34 26.88 -32.79
C SER A 19 12.92 25.46 -32.66
N THR A 20 13.04 25.07 -31.39
CA THR A 20 12.86 23.73 -30.83
C THR A 20 12.85 22.54 -31.81
N SER A 21 13.87 21.70 -31.65
CA SER A 21 14.00 20.37 -32.22
C SER A 21 12.75 19.51 -32.00
N ARG A 22 11.83 19.49 -32.97
CA ARG A 22 10.66 18.57 -32.98
C ARG A 22 11.01 17.13 -33.36
N ALA A 23 12.29 16.78 -33.47
CA ALA A 23 12.75 15.44 -33.84
C ALA A 23 13.28 14.58 -32.66
N GLN A 24 13.12 15.04 -31.40
CA GLN A 24 13.48 14.25 -30.20
C GLN A 24 12.31 13.99 -29.24
N ILE A 25 11.08 14.34 -29.61
CA ILE A 25 9.91 14.19 -28.71
C ILE A 25 9.09 12.90 -28.99
N GLN A 26 9.47 12.07 -29.97
CA GLN A 26 8.62 10.94 -30.39
C GLN A 26 9.01 9.53 -29.92
N ASN A 27 10.04 9.35 -29.08
CA ASN A 27 10.50 7.99 -28.70
C ASN A 27 10.37 7.58 -27.21
N ASN A 28 9.67 8.34 -26.36
CA ASN A 28 9.42 7.93 -24.98
C ASN A 28 7.93 7.73 -24.61
N PHE A 29 7.04 7.58 -25.58
CA PHE A 29 5.67 7.12 -25.34
C PHE A 29 5.58 5.58 -25.29
N HIS A 30 6.48 4.93 -24.56
CA HIS A 30 6.18 3.61 -24.01
C HIS A 30 5.34 3.85 -22.76
N SER A 31 4.04 3.55 -22.85
CA SER A 31 3.12 3.65 -21.72
C SER A 31 3.57 2.70 -20.60
N GLU A 32 4.34 3.22 -19.64
CA GLU A 32 4.47 2.60 -18.33
C GLU A 32 3.06 2.40 -17.77
N ASN A 33 2.79 1.19 -17.30
CA ASN A 33 1.52 0.77 -16.77
C ASN A 33 1.12 1.72 -15.61
N LYS A 34 0.16 2.62 -15.83
CA LYS A 34 -0.27 3.67 -14.87
C LYS A 34 -0.87 3.12 -13.57
N TYR A 35 -0.94 1.79 -13.44
CA TYR A 35 -1.48 1.07 -12.29
C TYR A 35 -0.38 0.22 -11.66
N PRO A 36 -0.05 0.45 -10.37
CA PRO A 36 0.90 -0.39 -9.65
C PRO A 36 0.48 -1.86 -9.68
N LYS A 37 1.47 -2.78 -9.75
CA LYS A 37 1.19 -4.22 -9.75
C LYS A 37 0.39 -4.57 -8.49
N LYS A 38 -0.35 -5.69 -8.53
CA LYS A 38 -1.19 -6.12 -7.39
C LYS A 38 -0.42 -6.20 -6.07
N GLU A 39 0.84 -6.64 -6.15
CA GLU A 39 1.76 -6.73 -5.02
C GLU A 39 2.19 -5.36 -4.50
N ASP A 40 2.59 -4.44 -5.38
CA ASP A 40 2.89 -3.05 -5.03
C ASP A 40 1.70 -2.36 -4.35
N ARG A 41 0.48 -2.62 -4.81
CA ARG A 41 -0.75 -2.10 -4.17
C ARG A 41 -0.95 -2.66 -2.77
N MET A 42 -0.64 -3.93 -2.54
CA MET A 42 -0.76 -4.57 -1.23
C MET A 42 0.29 -4.03 -0.26
N ASN A 43 1.53 -3.92 -0.73
CA ASN A 43 2.64 -3.37 0.06
C ASN A 43 2.40 -1.90 0.43
N ASN A 44 1.91 -1.09 -0.51
CA ASN A 44 1.54 0.30 -0.27
C ASN A 44 0.35 0.43 0.71
N TYR A 45 -0.60 -0.50 0.66
CA TYR A 45 -1.72 -0.54 1.61
C TYR A 45 -1.27 -0.90 3.02
N PHE A 46 -0.41 -1.93 3.14
CA PHE A 46 0.14 -2.36 4.42
C PHE A 46 0.98 -1.25 5.06
N SER A 47 1.89 -0.62 4.32
CA SER A 47 2.73 0.47 4.81
C SER A 47 1.89 1.68 5.25
N ALA A 48 0.85 2.02 4.49
CA ALA A 48 -0.08 3.08 4.87
C ALA A 48 -0.85 2.76 6.17
N ARG A 49 -1.34 1.53 6.34
CA ARG A 49 -1.99 1.10 7.60
C ARG A 49 -1.04 1.15 8.79
N MET A 50 0.17 0.64 8.61
CA MET A 50 1.22 0.68 9.63
C MET A 50 1.49 2.13 10.07
N ALA A 51 1.66 3.04 9.12
CA ALA A 51 1.89 4.46 9.41
C ALA A 51 0.74 5.08 10.20
N ILE A 52 -0.51 4.87 9.73
CA ILE A 52 -1.72 5.37 10.41
C ILE A 52 -1.82 4.81 11.84
N LEU A 53 -1.52 3.53 12.04
CA LEU A 53 -1.56 2.92 13.37
C LEU A 53 -0.49 3.52 14.29
N LYS A 54 0.76 3.64 13.84
CA LYS A 54 1.84 4.24 14.64
C LYS A 54 1.49 5.64 15.12
N GLU A 55 0.97 6.47 14.22
CA GLU A 55 0.53 7.84 14.52
C GLU A 55 -0.68 7.84 15.48
N SER A 56 -1.73 7.08 15.14
CA SER A 56 -2.98 7.09 15.91
C SER A 56 -2.82 6.49 17.30
N LEU A 57 -1.93 5.52 17.48
CA LEU A 57 -1.64 4.91 18.77
C LEU A 57 -0.71 5.76 19.64
N GLY A 58 -0.10 6.82 19.07
CA GLY A 58 0.86 7.67 19.77
C GLY A 58 2.07 6.87 20.27
N LEU A 59 2.63 6.00 19.41
CA LEU A 59 3.75 5.15 19.81
C LEU A 59 5.01 5.96 20.06
N SER A 60 5.72 5.69 21.16
CA SER A 60 7.06 6.21 21.39
C SER A 60 8.06 5.65 20.36
N GLU A 61 9.21 6.30 20.19
CA GLU A 61 10.25 5.81 19.27
C GLU A 61 10.67 4.37 19.58
N GLU A 62 10.78 4.04 20.87
CA GLU A 62 11.12 2.70 21.37
C GLU A 62 10.06 1.66 21.02
N GLN A 63 8.77 2.04 20.96
CA GLN A 63 7.67 1.14 20.62
C GLN A 63 7.58 0.89 19.11
N LYS A 64 7.96 1.84 18.26
CA LYS A 64 7.68 1.80 16.82
C LYS A 64 8.29 0.60 16.10
N ALA A 65 9.57 0.30 16.34
CA ALA A 65 10.25 -0.82 15.69
C ALA A 65 9.66 -2.19 16.10
N PRO A 66 9.59 -2.54 17.40
CA PRO A 66 9.02 -3.83 17.82
C PRO A 66 7.53 -3.95 17.48
N PHE A 67 6.76 -2.85 17.57
CA PHE A 67 5.37 -2.84 17.10
C PHE A 67 5.27 -3.22 15.61
N SER A 68 6.14 -2.65 14.76
CA SER A 68 6.12 -2.91 13.32
C SER A 68 6.32 -4.38 13.02
N GLN A 69 7.29 -5.00 13.70
CA GLN A 69 7.60 -6.41 13.52
C GLN A 69 6.40 -7.27 13.91
N ILE A 70 5.83 -7.07 15.11
CA ILE A 70 4.69 -7.86 15.58
C ILE A 70 3.47 -7.66 14.68
N TYR A 71 3.24 -6.43 14.20
CA TYR A 71 2.12 -6.13 13.31
C TYR A 71 2.28 -6.77 11.91
N SER A 72 3.50 -6.80 11.37
CA SER A 72 3.79 -7.53 10.12
C SER A 72 3.49 -9.02 10.26
N ASP A 73 4.02 -9.66 11.31
CA ASP A 73 3.81 -11.09 11.57
C ASP A 73 2.31 -11.41 11.75
N TYR A 74 1.59 -10.52 12.44
CA TYR A 74 0.16 -10.64 12.65
C TYR A 74 -0.61 -10.58 11.33
N GLU A 75 -0.41 -9.54 10.51
CA GLU A 75 -1.11 -9.42 9.22
C GLU A 75 -0.75 -10.56 8.25
N GLU A 76 0.51 -11.00 8.20
CA GLU A 76 0.93 -12.14 7.39
C GLU A 76 0.19 -13.42 7.82
N SER A 77 0.13 -13.68 9.13
CA SER A 77 -0.56 -14.86 9.65
C SER A 77 -2.07 -14.84 9.37
N GLN A 78 -2.72 -13.67 9.39
CA GLN A 78 -4.11 -13.52 8.98
C GLN A 78 -4.29 -13.75 7.47
N MET A 79 -3.39 -13.20 6.65
CA MET A 79 -3.39 -13.39 5.20
C MET A 79 -3.22 -14.85 4.82
N PHE A 80 -2.36 -15.60 5.53
CA PHE A 80 -2.19 -17.03 5.32
C PHE A 80 -3.51 -17.79 5.53
N VAL A 81 -4.19 -17.58 6.66
CA VAL A 81 -5.49 -18.22 6.97
C VAL A 81 -6.54 -17.88 5.91
N ILE A 82 -6.61 -16.61 5.49
CA ILE A 82 -7.58 -16.17 4.48
C ILE A 82 -7.25 -16.76 3.10
N ARG A 83 -5.97 -16.87 2.74
CA ARG A 83 -5.52 -17.42 1.46
C ARG A 83 -5.85 -18.90 1.36
N GLU A 84 -5.50 -19.68 2.39
CA GLU A 84 -5.80 -21.12 2.48
C GLU A 84 -7.31 -21.37 2.26
N TYR A 85 -8.16 -20.56 2.90
CA TYR A 85 -9.61 -20.65 2.70
C TYR A 85 -10.05 -20.31 1.27
N LYS A 86 -9.53 -19.22 0.68
CA LYS A 86 -9.90 -18.79 -0.68
C LYS A 86 -9.44 -19.78 -1.74
N GLU A 87 -8.27 -20.38 -1.60
CA GLU A 87 -7.75 -21.37 -2.55
C GLU A 87 -8.63 -22.62 -2.55
N LYS A 88 -9.02 -23.09 -1.36
CA LYS A 88 -9.83 -24.30 -1.21
C LYS A 88 -11.32 -24.10 -1.51
N PHE A 89 -11.86 -22.93 -1.14
CA PHE A 89 -13.30 -22.66 -1.16
C PHE A 89 -13.64 -21.37 -1.92
N GLY A 90 -12.88 -20.99 -2.94
CA GLY A 90 -13.11 -19.75 -3.72
C GLY A 90 -14.05 -19.88 -4.93
N ARG A 91 -14.47 -21.10 -5.28
CA ARG A 91 -15.25 -21.44 -6.50
C ARG A 91 -16.68 -20.87 -6.44
N LYS A 92 -17.20 -20.29 -7.51
CA LYS A 92 -18.53 -19.64 -7.48
C LYS A 92 -19.68 -20.65 -7.62
N ASP A 93 -19.51 -21.65 -8.46
CA ASP A 93 -20.54 -22.63 -8.78
C ASP A 93 -20.35 -23.85 -7.86
N LEU A 94 -21.06 -23.84 -6.74
CA LEU A 94 -21.07 -24.91 -5.75
C LEU A 94 -22.42 -25.61 -5.75
N SER A 95 -22.42 -26.92 -5.57
CA SER A 95 -23.63 -27.67 -5.20
C SER A 95 -24.16 -27.23 -3.84
N GLN A 96 -25.38 -27.66 -3.50
CA GLN A 96 -25.97 -27.38 -2.18
C GLN A 96 -25.11 -27.95 -1.04
N GLU A 97 -24.54 -29.14 -1.21
CA GLU A 97 -23.69 -29.76 -0.18
C GLU A 97 -22.37 -29.00 -0.04
N GLU A 98 -21.69 -28.66 -1.14
CA GLU A 98 -20.45 -27.87 -1.08
C GLU A 98 -20.70 -26.46 -0.52
N THR A 99 -21.89 -25.89 -0.76
CA THR A 99 -22.32 -24.63 -0.15
C THR A 99 -22.48 -24.76 1.36
N ARG A 100 -23.11 -25.85 1.81
CA ARG A 100 -23.23 -26.17 3.24
C ARG A 100 -21.84 -26.32 3.88
N GLU A 101 -20.94 -27.08 3.26
CA GLU A 101 -19.57 -27.22 3.74
C GLU A 101 -18.85 -25.89 3.83
N ARG A 102 -18.96 -25.04 2.80
CA ARG A 102 -18.35 -23.70 2.79
C ARG A 102 -18.82 -22.85 3.97
N ILE A 103 -20.12 -22.90 4.32
CA ILE A 103 -20.66 -22.17 5.48
C ILE A 103 -19.96 -22.59 6.76
N TYR A 104 -19.91 -23.90 7.05
CA TYR A 104 -19.27 -24.41 8.27
C TYR A 104 -17.77 -24.12 8.30
N ARG A 105 -17.08 -24.21 7.16
CA ARG A 105 -15.67 -23.83 7.05
C ARG A 105 -15.43 -22.34 7.30
N GLY A 106 -16.39 -21.49 6.96
CA GLY A 106 -16.38 -20.08 7.34
C GLY A 106 -16.31 -19.86 8.86
N PHE A 107 -16.99 -20.71 9.64
CA PHE A 107 -16.89 -20.69 11.11
C PHE A 107 -15.50 -21.12 11.59
N ASP A 108 -14.94 -22.20 11.02
CA ASP A 108 -13.57 -22.64 11.34
C ASP A 108 -12.54 -21.54 11.09
N VAL A 109 -12.65 -20.84 9.95
CA VAL A 109 -11.77 -19.71 9.61
C VAL A 109 -11.93 -18.57 10.61
N SER A 110 -13.17 -18.25 10.98
CA SER A 110 -13.45 -17.20 11.96
C SER A 110 -12.84 -17.54 13.32
N GLN A 111 -12.91 -18.80 13.75
CA GLN A 111 -12.28 -19.29 14.97
C GLN A 111 -10.75 -19.21 14.89
N LYS A 112 -10.14 -19.62 13.76
CA LYS A 112 -8.69 -19.49 13.54
C LYS A 112 -8.23 -18.03 13.64
N LEU A 113 -8.95 -17.10 13.01
CA LEU A 113 -8.63 -15.66 13.06
C LEU A 113 -8.80 -15.10 14.48
N LEU A 114 -9.83 -15.52 15.22
CA LEU A 114 -10.01 -15.13 16.62
C LEU A 114 -8.87 -15.65 17.51
N ASN A 115 -8.47 -16.91 17.34
CA ASN A 115 -7.36 -17.50 18.08
C ASN A 115 -6.04 -16.78 17.75
N ASN A 116 -5.80 -16.51 16.48
CA ASN A 116 -4.64 -15.72 16.04
C ASN A 116 -4.61 -14.34 16.72
N LYS A 117 -5.75 -13.64 16.74
CA LYS A 117 -5.87 -12.36 17.45
C LYS A 117 -5.56 -12.46 18.95
N ARG A 118 -5.98 -13.55 19.61
CA ARG A 118 -5.65 -13.81 21.03
C ARG A 118 -4.13 -14.02 21.20
N THR A 119 -3.52 -14.88 20.39
CA THR A 119 -2.07 -15.15 20.45
C THR A 119 -1.24 -13.87 20.26
N TYR A 120 -1.63 -13.01 19.32
CA TYR A 120 -0.91 -11.77 19.07
C TYR A 120 -1.22 -10.68 20.10
N ALA A 121 -2.36 -10.72 20.81
CA ALA A 121 -2.64 -9.78 21.89
C ALA A 121 -1.53 -9.84 22.96
N ASP A 122 -1.12 -11.04 23.38
CA ASP A 122 -0.05 -11.22 24.36
C ASP A 122 1.30 -10.69 23.86
N ARG A 123 1.58 -10.81 22.56
CA ARG A 123 2.78 -10.25 21.93
C ARG A 123 2.73 -8.74 21.92
N PHE A 124 1.60 -8.15 21.52
CA PHE A 124 1.42 -6.71 21.48
C PHE A 124 1.49 -6.09 22.88
N LEU A 125 0.96 -6.73 23.91
CA LEU A 125 1.00 -6.23 25.30
C LEU A 125 2.41 -6.13 25.89
N LYS A 126 3.43 -6.74 25.26
CA LYS A 126 4.84 -6.55 25.61
C LYS A 126 5.39 -5.19 25.14
N VAL A 127 4.70 -4.53 24.20
CA VAL A 127 5.15 -3.29 23.55
C VAL A 127 4.14 -2.17 23.73
N LEU A 128 2.86 -2.48 23.65
CA LEU A 128 1.74 -1.56 23.75
C LEU A 128 1.12 -1.61 25.15
N THR A 129 0.61 -0.47 25.60
CA THR A 129 -0.32 -0.45 26.74
C THR A 129 -1.64 -1.14 26.37
N PRO A 130 -2.42 -1.65 27.35
CA PRO A 130 -3.74 -2.21 27.08
C PRO A 130 -4.66 -1.27 26.30
N LYS A 131 -4.62 0.03 26.59
CA LYS A 131 -5.41 1.07 25.90
C LYS A 131 -4.97 1.26 24.43
N GLN A 132 -3.68 1.18 24.15
CA GLN A 132 -3.17 1.22 22.77
C GLN A 132 -3.59 -0.03 22.00
N LEU A 133 -3.52 -1.22 22.61
CA LEU A 133 -3.95 -2.46 21.96
C LEU A 133 -5.46 -2.47 21.67
N GLU A 134 -6.28 -2.03 22.62
CA GLU A 134 -7.72 -1.86 22.41
C GLU A 134 -8.00 -0.93 21.22
N LYS A 135 -7.38 0.25 21.21
CA LYS A 135 -7.52 1.23 20.12
C LYS A 135 -7.08 0.65 18.77
N MET A 136 -5.99 -0.11 18.73
CA MET A 136 -5.53 -0.79 17.51
C MET A 136 -6.61 -1.73 16.97
N PHE A 137 -7.18 -2.57 17.83
CA PHE A 137 -8.24 -3.50 17.46
C PHE A 137 -9.55 -2.82 17.02
N GLU A 138 -9.89 -1.65 17.57
CA GLU A 138 -11.00 -0.84 17.06
C GLU A 138 -10.73 -0.29 15.67
N MET A 139 -9.51 0.21 15.44
CA MET A 139 -9.09 0.76 14.17
C MET A 139 -9.10 -0.28 13.06
N GLU A 140 -8.63 -1.51 13.32
CA GLU A 140 -8.72 -2.64 12.38
C GLU A 140 -10.15 -2.91 11.92
N LYS A 141 -11.10 -2.99 12.86
CA LYS A 141 -12.52 -3.20 12.55
C LYS A 141 -13.07 -2.10 11.64
N ARG A 142 -12.65 -0.85 11.85
CA ARG A 142 -13.08 0.31 11.04
C ARG A 142 -12.45 0.29 9.65
N MET A 143 -11.18 -0.09 9.53
CA MET A 143 -10.48 -0.21 8.25
C MET A 143 -11.09 -1.32 7.38
N GLY A 144 -11.40 -2.48 7.96
CA GLY A 144 -12.09 -3.57 7.25
C GLY A 144 -13.47 -3.18 6.69
N LYS A 145 -14.24 -2.37 7.45
CA LYS A 145 -15.58 -1.91 7.02
C LYS A 145 -15.55 -0.94 5.83
N LYS A 146 -14.47 -0.15 5.65
CA LYS A 146 -14.34 0.77 4.50
C LYS A 146 -14.10 0.05 3.18
N ILE A 147 -13.50 -1.14 3.21
CA ILE A 147 -13.30 -1.99 2.02
C ILE A 147 -14.63 -2.57 1.51
N MET A 148 -15.59 -2.84 2.41
CA MET A 148 -16.89 -3.42 2.05
C MET A 148 -17.91 -2.40 1.51
N ARG A 149 -17.63 -1.10 1.61
CA ARG A 149 -18.51 0.00 1.16
C ARG A 149 -18.18 0.54 -0.24
N LYS A 150 -17.12 0.06 -0.89
CA LYS A 150 -16.85 0.32 -2.31
C LYS A 150 -17.17 -0.93 -3.13
N LYS A 151 -18.47 -1.22 -3.25
CA LYS A 151 -19.02 -2.10 -4.26
C LYS A 151 -20.08 -1.32 -5.02
#